data_AF-A0A2T0B3P8-F1
#
_entry.id   AF-A0A2T0B3P8-F1
#
_cell.length_a   1.000
_cell.length_b   1.000
_cell.length_c   1.000
_cell.angle_alpha   90.00
_cell.angle_beta   90.00
_cell.angle_gamma   90.00
#
_symmetry.space_group_name_H-M   'P 1'
#
loop_
_entity.id
_entity.type
_entity.pdbx_description
1 polymer ?
#
loop_
_entity_poly.entity_id
_entity_poly.type
_entity_poly.pdbx_seq_one_letter_code
_entity_poly.pdbx_strand_id
1 'polypeptide(L)'
;MQNKKFWAYFFALIPGAGHMYLGLQKKGIQLMVSFFLLITLCSWVDIPLFAIFIPVIWFYSIFDVRRILQLGITQDDTINFNIPLNINGNKTFAYILIFIGCIALLKNVILPIANVYISWEVIHYFKTIIVSLMFIGIGIKLLMGNKRLLLPSKKEALK
;
A
#
# COMPACT_ATOMS: atom_id res chain seq x y z
N MET A 1 26.74 -13.90 20.85
CA MET A 1 26.11 -13.48 19.57
C MET A 1 24.72 -14.09 19.31
N GLN A 2 24.40 -15.31 19.79
CA GLN A 2 23.08 -15.95 19.57
C GLN A 2 21.90 -15.18 20.19
N ASN A 3 22.05 -14.63 21.40
CA ASN A 3 20.97 -13.90 22.08
C ASN A 3 20.47 -12.69 21.28
N LYS A 4 21.38 -11.93 20.64
CA LYS A 4 21.00 -10.78 19.80
C LYS A 4 20.15 -11.18 18.60
N LYS A 5 20.40 -12.35 17.99
CA LYS A 5 19.59 -12.84 16.86
C LYS A 5 18.19 -13.23 17.32
N PHE A 6 18.07 -13.90 18.46
CA PHE A 6 16.78 -14.25 19.05
C PHE A 6 15.92 -13.01 19.34
N TRP A 7 16.48 -12.02 20.04
CA TRP A 7 15.77 -10.77 20.35
C TRP A 7 15.40 -9.98 19.10
N ALA A 8 16.27 -9.94 18.10
CA ALA A 8 15.96 -9.30 16.82
C ALA A 8 14.76 -9.96 16.12
N TYR A 9 14.65 -11.29 16.14
CA TYR A 9 13.47 -11.99 15.60
C TYR A 9 12.21 -11.74 16.42
N PHE A 10 12.32 -11.72 17.75
CA PHE A 10 11.20 -11.41 18.63
C PHE A 10 10.66 -10.00 18.34
N PHE A 11 11.54 -9.00 18.24
CA PHE A 11 11.16 -7.65 17.86
C PHE A 11 10.69 -7.54 16.41
N ALA A 12 11.13 -8.40 15.49
CA ALA A 12 10.64 -8.39 14.11
C ALA A 12 9.15 -8.73 13.98
N LEU A 13 8.54 -9.38 14.98
CA LEU A 13 7.09 -9.60 15.03
C LEU A 13 6.30 -8.29 15.06
N ILE A 14 6.89 -7.23 15.64
CA ILE A 14 6.34 -5.89 15.56
C ILE A 14 6.99 -5.22 14.34
N PRO A 15 6.22 -4.90 13.29
CA PRO A 15 6.78 -4.35 12.07
C PRO A 15 7.60 -3.08 12.38
N GLY A 16 8.89 -3.12 12.02
CA GLY A 16 9.86 -2.05 12.26
C GLY A 16 10.64 -2.11 13.57
N ALA A 17 10.16 -2.79 14.63
CA ALA A 17 10.90 -2.86 15.89
C ALA A 17 12.17 -3.72 15.78
N GLY A 18 12.14 -4.80 15.01
CA GLY A 18 13.33 -5.62 14.73
C GLY A 18 14.44 -4.81 14.04
N HIS A 19 14.09 -3.88 13.13
CA HIS A 19 15.04 -2.96 12.52
C HIS A 19 15.65 -1.99 13.54
N MET A 20 14.82 -1.43 14.43
CA MET A 20 15.30 -0.54 15.49
C MET A 20 16.26 -1.27 16.44
N TYR A 21 15.97 -2.52 16.79
CA TYR A 21 16.85 -3.35 17.63
C TYR A 21 18.21 -3.62 16.97
N LEU A 22 18.25 -3.71 15.64
CA LEU A 22 19.49 -3.86 14.87
C LEU A 22 20.24 -2.53 14.63
N GLY A 23 19.77 -1.42 15.20
CA GLY A 23 20.36 -0.09 15.06
C GLY A 23 19.84 0.71 13.85
N LEU A 24 18.92 0.16 13.06
CA LEU A 24 18.32 0.82 11.89
C LEU A 24 17.08 1.62 12.29
N GLN A 25 17.26 2.64 13.14
CA GLN A 25 16.15 3.39 13.72
C GLN A 25 15.24 4.06 12.67
N LYS A 26 15.83 4.74 11.67
CA LYS A 26 15.06 5.43 10.62
C LYS A 26 14.15 4.47 9.85
N LYS A 27 14.72 3.34 9.38
CA LYS A 27 13.98 2.31 8.64
C LYS A 27 12.89 1.66 9.50
N GLY A 28 13.20 1.39 10.77
CA GLY A 28 12.24 0.82 11.70
C GLY A 28 11.05 1.72 11.99
N ILE A 29 11.29 3.00 12.30
CA ILE A 29 10.23 3.99 12.53
C ILE A 29 9.37 4.15 11.27
N GLN A 30 10.00 4.19 10.09
CA GLN A 30 9.28 4.33 8.83
C GLN A 30 8.34 3.14 8.55
N LEU A 31 8.80 1.91 8.80
CA LEU A 31 7.97 0.72 8.66
C LEU A 31 6.85 0.69 9.71
N MET A 32 7.14 1.09 10.95
CA MET A 32 6.13 1.24 12.00
C MET A 32 5.05 2.23 11.58
N VAL A 33 5.43 3.46 11.24
CA VAL A 33 4.48 4.52 10.84
C VAL A 33 3.66 4.06 9.64
N SER A 34 4.29 3.47 8.61
CA SER A 34 3.56 3.00 7.42
C SER A 34 2.56 1.91 7.76
N PHE A 35 2.93 0.95 8.61
CA PHE A 35 2.07 -0.15 9.01
C PHE A 35 0.87 0.32 9.82
N PHE A 36 1.11 1.12 10.87
CA PHE A 36 0.03 1.63 11.72
C PHE A 36 -0.85 2.66 10.98
N LEU A 37 -0.25 3.53 10.16
CA LEU A 37 -1.01 4.44 9.30
C LEU A 37 -1.92 3.67 8.35
N LEU A 38 -1.43 2.59 7.74
CA LEU A 38 -2.24 1.75 6.87
C LEU A 38 -3.39 1.09 7.63
N ILE A 39 -3.18 0.57 8.84
CA ILE A 39 -4.25 0.02 9.68
C ILE A 39 -5.30 1.08 9.99
N THR A 40 -4.88 2.27 10.40
CA THR A 40 -5.79 3.39 10.70
C THR A 40 -6.57 3.82 9.46
N LEU A 41 -5.92 3.93 8.30
CA LEU A 41 -6.59 4.25 7.03
C LEU A 41 -7.55 3.15 6.60
N CYS A 42 -7.19 1.88 6.76
CA CYS A 42 -8.09 0.76 6.48
C CYS A 42 -9.33 0.80 7.37
N SER A 43 -9.17 1.10 8.66
CA SER A 43 -10.29 1.22 9.60
C SER A 43 -11.19 2.41 9.26
N TRP A 44 -10.60 3.56 8.92
CA TRP A 44 -11.36 4.78 8.68
C TRP A 44 -12.09 4.80 7.33
N VAL A 45 -11.43 4.32 6.28
CA VAL A 45 -12.01 4.26 4.93
C VAL A 45 -12.88 3.00 4.78
N ASP A 46 -12.60 1.94 5.56
CA ASP A 46 -13.28 0.64 5.58
C ASP A 46 -13.54 0.10 4.16
N ILE A 47 -12.43 -0.04 3.43
CA ILE A 47 -12.34 -0.71 2.14
C ILE A 47 -11.53 -2.00 2.38
N PRO A 48 -12.16 -3.18 2.32
CA PRO A 48 -11.50 -4.45 2.60
C PRO A 48 -10.28 -4.73 1.72
N LEU A 49 -10.25 -4.18 0.50
CA LEU A 49 -9.13 -4.34 -0.42
C LEU A 49 -7.81 -3.78 0.12
N PHE A 50 -7.83 -2.69 0.91
CA PHE A 50 -6.59 -2.15 1.47
C PHE A 50 -6.01 -3.05 2.57
N ALA A 51 -6.83 -3.89 3.21
CA ALA A 51 -6.38 -4.80 4.26
C ALA A 51 -5.35 -5.83 3.75
N ILE A 52 -5.29 -6.12 2.44
CA ILE A 52 -4.28 -7.02 1.87
C ILE A 52 -2.85 -6.48 1.99
N PHE A 53 -2.68 -5.16 2.06
CA PHE A 53 -1.36 -4.55 2.19
C PHE A 53 -0.79 -4.71 3.62
N ILE A 54 -1.65 -4.89 4.63
CA ILE A 54 -1.22 -5.08 6.03
C ILE A 54 -0.32 -6.32 6.18
N PRO A 55 -0.75 -7.55 5.83
CA PRO A 55 0.12 -8.72 5.94
C PRO A 55 1.34 -8.62 5.01
N VAL A 56 1.21 -8.00 3.84
CA VAL A 56 2.35 -7.82 2.90
C VAL A 56 3.46 -6.97 3.55
N ILE A 57 3.12 -5.82 4.13
CA ILE A 57 4.09 -4.95 4.82
C ILE A 57 4.66 -5.66 6.05
N TRP A 58 3.83 -6.40 6.80
CA TRP A 58 4.26 -7.13 7.98
C TRP A 58 5.28 -8.22 7.65
N PHE A 59 4.97 -9.11 6.70
CA PHE A 59 5.89 -10.15 6.25
C PHE A 59 7.17 -9.55 5.69
N TYR A 60 7.06 -8.48 4.88
CA TYR A 60 8.23 -7.76 4.39
C TYR A 60 9.15 -7.33 5.54
N SER A 61 8.60 -6.74 6.61
CA SER A 61 9.38 -6.33 7.78
C SER A 61 10.11 -7.50 8.43
N ILE A 62 9.45 -8.64 8.62
CA ILE A 62 10.05 -9.85 9.20
C ILE A 62 11.18 -10.40 8.32
N PHE A 63 10.93 -10.56 7.02
CA PHE A 63 11.92 -11.09 6.08
C PHE A 63 13.13 -10.16 5.91
N ASP A 64 12.91 -8.85 5.96
CA ASP A 64 14.00 -7.89 5.86
C ASP A 64 14.93 -7.94 7.09
N VAL A 65 14.39 -8.08 8.31
CA VAL A 65 15.20 -8.32 9.51
C VAL A 65 16.03 -9.60 9.37
N ARG A 66 15.43 -10.68 8.86
CA ARG A 66 16.14 -11.95 8.61
C ARG A 66 17.27 -11.77 7.59
N ARG A 67 17.03 -11.03 6.51
CA ARG A 67 18.03 -10.71 5.48
C ARG A 67 19.21 -9.93 6.08
N ILE A 68 18.94 -8.90 6.89
CA ILE A 68 19.98 -8.09 7.55
C ILE A 68 20.83 -8.95 8.49
N LEU A 69 20.19 -9.83 9.27
CA LEU A 69 20.88 -10.74 10.19
C LEU A 69 21.76 -11.80 9.50
N GLN A 70 21.39 -12.22 8.28
CA GLN A 70 22.11 -13.22 7.51
C GLN A 70 23.26 -12.63 6.71
N LEU A 71 23.02 -11.51 6.03
CA LEU A 71 23.97 -10.92 5.10
C LEU A 71 24.84 -9.84 5.74
N GLY A 72 24.49 -9.35 6.94
CA GLY A 72 25.18 -8.21 7.58
C GLY A 72 25.04 -6.90 6.79
N ILE A 73 24.24 -6.89 5.72
CA ILE A 73 24.01 -5.74 4.86
C ILE A 73 23.05 -4.81 5.62
N THR A 74 23.61 -3.85 6.34
CA THR A 74 22.93 -2.61 6.69
C THR A 74 23.00 -1.72 5.46
N GLN A 75 22.13 -1.99 4.48
CA GLN A 75 21.91 -1.03 3.41
C GLN A 75 21.45 0.26 4.11
N ASP A 76 22.34 1.26 4.13
CA ASP A 76 21.99 2.68 4.36
C ASP A 76 21.18 3.24 3.19
N ASP A 77 20.56 2.34 2.41
CA ASP A 77 19.18 2.47 1.98
C ASP A 77 18.30 2.64 3.23
N THR A 78 18.49 3.76 3.94
CA THR A 78 17.35 4.67 4.14
C THR A 78 16.46 4.42 2.96
N ILE A 79 15.28 3.83 3.18
CA ILE A 79 14.27 3.87 2.16
C ILE A 79 14.08 5.38 2.06
N ASN A 80 14.79 6.01 1.13
CA ASN A 80 14.55 7.33 0.65
C ASN A 80 13.24 7.20 -0.11
N PHE A 81 12.17 6.88 0.61
CA PHE A 81 11.11 7.84 0.75
C PHE A 81 11.77 9.19 1.15
N ASN A 82 12.46 9.82 0.19
CA ASN A 82 11.79 10.93 -0.44
C ASN A 82 10.35 10.45 -0.67
N ILE A 83 9.50 10.57 0.36
CA ILE A 83 8.22 11.18 0.10
C ILE A 83 8.72 12.45 -0.58
N PRO A 84 8.54 12.62 -1.89
CA PRO A 84 8.64 13.95 -2.42
C PRO A 84 7.46 14.69 -1.77
N LEU A 85 7.62 15.07 -0.51
CA LEU A 85 7.03 16.23 0.12
C LEU A 85 7.64 17.50 -0.52
N ASN A 86 8.25 17.35 -1.71
CA ASN A 86 8.04 18.29 -2.79
C ASN A 86 6.53 18.38 -3.13
N ILE A 87 5.80 19.05 -2.25
CA ILE A 87 4.39 19.45 -2.39
C ILE A 87 4.19 20.26 -3.69
N ASN A 88 5.28 20.76 -4.30
CA ASN A 88 5.26 21.51 -5.54
C ASN A 88 5.17 20.68 -6.84
N GLY A 89 5.04 19.34 -6.81
CA GLY A 89 5.07 18.55 -8.05
C GLY A 89 4.01 17.47 -8.23
N ASN A 90 3.57 16.78 -7.17
CA ASN A 90 2.80 15.54 -7.34
C ASN A 90 1.30 15.77 -7.19
N LYS A 91 0.70 16.47 -8.16
CA LYS A 91 -0.78 16.61 -8.29
C LYS A 91 -1.49 15.26 -8.12
N THR A 92 -0.86 14.18 -8.59
CA THR A 92 -1.33 12.80 -8.44
C THR A 92 -1.57 12.39 -6.98
N PHE A 93 -0.67 12.74 -6.06
CA PHE A 93 -0.83 12.39 -4.65
C PHE A 93 -2.00 13.16 -4.03
N ALA A 94 -2.15 14.44 -4.38
CA ALA A 94 -3.29 15.25 -3.98
C ALA A 94 -4.61 14.65 -4.52
N TYR A 95 -4.66 14.26 -5.80
CA TYR A 95 -5.84 13.60 -6.37
C TYR A 95 -6.17 12.27 -5.68
N ILE A 96 -5.17 11.45 -5.35
CA ILE A 96 -5.37 10.20 -4.60
C ILE A 96 -5.98 10.50 -3.23
N LEU A 97 -5.44 11.47 -2.51
CA LEU A 97 -5.92 11.83 -1.17
C LEU A 97 -7.33 12.41 -1.20
N ILE A 98 -7.63 13.28 -2.16
CA ILE A 98 -8.98 13.82 -2.39
C ILE A 98 -9.96 12.68 -2.72
N PHE A 99 -9.57 11.77 -3.61
CA PHE A 99 -10.41 10.64 -4.00
C PHE A 99 -10.72 9.72 -2.82
N ILE A 100 -9.71 9.38 -2.01
CA ILE A 100 -9.89 8.61 -0.77
C ILE A 100 -10.83 9.36 0.20
N GLY A 101 -10.63 10.66 0.37
CA GLY A 101 -11.48 11.50 1.23
C GLY A 101 -12.94 11.57 0.76
N CYS A 102 -13.18 11.70 -0.54
CA CYS A 102 -14.52 11.69 -1.12
C CYS A 102 -15.22 10.35 -0.90
N ILE A 103 -14.53 9.23 -1.08
CA ILE A 103 -15.08 7.90 -0.79
C ILE A 103 -15.43 7.76 0.70
N ALA A 104 -14.55 8.23 1.60
CA ALA A 104 -14.80 8.20 3.04
C ALA A 104 -16.03 9.04 3.42
N LEU A 105 -16.18 10.25 2.88
CA LEU A 105 -17.36 11.09 3.10
C LEU A 105 -18.64 10.44 2.58
N LEU A 106 -18.59 9.88 1.37
CA LEU A 106 -19.74 9.18 0.78
C LEU A 106 -20.17 8.05 1.71
N LYS A 107 -19.24 7.23 2.20
CA LYS A 107 -19.57 6.02 2.96
C LYS A 107 -19.92 6.28 4.43
N ASN A 108 -19.24 7.22 5.07
CA ASN A 108 -19.35 7.45 6.51
C ASN A 108 -20.37 8.56 6.86
N VAL A 109 -20.75 9.39 5.87
CA VAL A 109 -21.70 10.51 6.10
C VAL A 109 -22.90 10.39 5.17
N ILE A 110 -22.68 10.36 3.85
CA ILE A 110 -23.79 10.44 2.88
C ILE A 110 -24.66 9.17 2.90
N LEU A 111 -24.05 7.98 2.83
CA LEU A 111 -24.80 6.71 2.82
C LEU A 111 -25.59 6.48 4.12
N PRO A 112 -25.05 6.73 5.34
CA PRO A 112 -25.81 6.62 6.57
C PRO A 112 -27.01 7.57 6.62
N ILE A 113 -26.85 8.82 6.17
CA ILE A 113 -27.95 9.78 6.09
C ILE A 113 -28.99 9.31 5.08
N ALA A 114 -28.56 8.84 3.90
CA ALA A 114 -29.47 8.31 2.89
C ALA A 114 -30.27 7.10 3.40
N ASN A 115 -29.67 6.27 4.27
CA ASN A 115 -30.33 5.10 4.88
C ASN A 115 -31.49 5.47 5.82
N VAL A 116 -31.58 6.72 6.27
CA VAL A 116 -32.74 7.22 7.02
C VAL A 116 -33.97 7.40 6.11
N TYR A 117 -33.74 7.76 4.84
CA TYR A 117 -34.80 8.10 3.89
C TYR A 117 -35.08 6.98 2.87
N ILE A 118 -34.11 6.10 2.63
CA ILE A 118 -34.15 5.05 1.61
C ILE A 118 -33.88 3.70 2.29
N SER A 119 -34.67 2.69 1.95
CA SER A 119 -34.54 1.32 2.49
C SER A 119 -33.14 0.75 2.27
N TRP A 120 -32.66 -0.06 3.23
CA TRP A 120 -31.31 -0.60 3.23
C TRP A 120 -31.00 -1.44 1.97
N GLU A 121 -32.00 -2.10 1.40
CA GLU A 121 -31.86 -2.95 0.23
C GLU A 121 -31.50 -2.15 -1.01
N VAL A 122 -32.19 -1.02 -1.21
CA VAL A 122 -31.98 -0.16 -2.37
C VAL A 122 -30.58 0.44 -2.35
N ILE A 123 -30.12 0.88 -1.18
CA ILE A 123 -28.74 1.39 -1.01
C ILE A 123 -27.71 0.28 -1.25
N HIS A 124 -27.96 -0.94 -0.76
CA HIS A 124 -27.07 -2.08 -0.95
C HIS A 124 -26.93 -2.44 -2.44
N TYR A 125 -28.04 -2.51 -3.18
CA TYR A 125 -28.01 -2.76 -4.62
C TYR A 125 -27.29 -1.64 -5.37
N PHE A 126 -27.56 -0.38 -5.05
CA PHE A 126 -26.91 0.76 -5.68
C PHE A 126 -25.39 0.76 -5.48
N LYS A 127 -24.93 0.49 -4.24
CA LYS A 127 -23.50 0.34 -3.94
C LYS A 127 -22.87 -0.79 -4.75
N THR A 128 -23.53 -1.94 -4.82
CA THR A 128 -23.04 -3.10 -5.58
C THR A 128 -22.94 -2.79 -7.07
N ILE A 129 -23.95 -2.15 -7.65
CA ILE A 129 -23.96 -1.72 -9.06
C ILE A 129 -22.78 -0.79 -9.36
N ILE A 130 -22.55 0.22 -8.52
CA ILE A 130 -21.42 1.16 -8.69
C ILE A 130 -20.08 0.42 -8.65
N VAL A 131 -19.87 -0.45 -7.65
CA VAL A 131 -18.63 -1.20 -7.49
C VAL A 131 -18.40 -2.14 -8.68
N SER A 132 -19.44 -2.85 -9.11
CA SER A 132 -19.39 -3.73 -10.29
C SER A 132 -19.05 -2.96 -11.57
N LEU A 133 -19.69 -1.81 -11.82
CA LEU A 133 -19.36 -0.97 -12.99
C LEU A 133 -17.91 -0.46 -12.95
N MET A 134 -17.41 -0.09 -11.77
CA MET A 134 -16.02 0.33 -11.58
C MET A 134 -15.04 -0.80 -11.93
N PHE A 135 -15.28 -2.03 -11.45
CA PHE A 135 -14.46 -3.19 -11.79
C PHE A 135 -14.52 -3.55 -13.27
N ILE A 136 -15.70 -3.51 -13.88
CA ILE A 136 -15.88 -3.77 -15.32
C ILE A 136 -15.09 -2.74 -16.14
N GLY A 137 -15.19 -1.45 -15.80
CA GLY A 137 -14.44 -0.39 -16.49
C GLY A 137 -12.94 -0.54 -16.36
N ILE A 138 -12.44 -0.90 -15.17
CA ILE A 138 -11.01 -1.20 -14.95
C ILE A 138 -10.57 -2.41 -15.78
N GLY A 139 -11.38 -3.48 -15.79
CA GLY A 139 -11.10 -4.69 -16.56
C GLY A 139 -11.01 -4.42 -18.07
N ILE A 140 -11.97 -3.67 -18.62
CA ILE A 140 -11.95 -3.24 -20.03
C ILE A 140 -10.71 -2.40 -20.34
N LYS A 141 -10.40 -1.41 -19.48
CA LYS A 141 -9.20 -0.58 -19.66
C LYS A 141 -7.91 -1.40 -19.63
N LEU A 142 -7.82 -2.42 -18.78
CA LEU A 142 -6.67 -3.32 -18.72
C LEU A 142 -6.55 -4.15 -20.00
N LEU A 143 -7.66 -4.65 -20.54
CA LEU A 143 -7.69 -5.37 -21.82
C LEU A 143 -7.28 -4.49 -23.02
N MET A 144 -7.51 -3.17 -22.93
CA MET A 144 -7.13 -2.20 -23.94
C MET A 144 -5.68 -1.68 -23.77
N GLY A 145 -4.93 -2.15 -22.76
CA GLY A 145 -3.57 -1.74 -22.44
C GLY A 145 -2.52 -2.12 -23.50
N ASN A 146 -2.28 -1.19 -24.42
CA ASN A 146 -1.11 -0.95 -25.28
C ASN A 146 -0.20 -2.14 -25.69
N LYS A 147 -0.37 -2.63 -26.93
CA LYS A 147 0.57 -3.50 -27.64
C LYS A 147 1.84 -2.75 -28.12
N ARG A 148 2.72 -2.32 -27.22
CA ARG A 148 4.01 -1.67 -27.60
C ARG A 148 5.25 -2.24 -26.94
N LEU A 149 5.37 -3.56 -26.86
CA LEU A 149 6.59 -4.21 -26.38
C LEU A 149 6.90 -5.48 -27.17
N LEU A 150 7.09 -5.40 -28.49
CA LEU A 150 7.85 -6.39 -29.27
C LEU A 150 8.29 -5.76 -30.61
N LEU A 151 9.37 -4.98 -30.61
CA LEU A 151 10.23 -4.86 -31.79
C LEU A 151 11.67 -5.11 -31.34
N PRO A 152 12.15 -6.37 -31.37
CA PRO A 152 13.57 -6.61 -31.26
C PRO A 152 14.25 -6.01 -32.50
N SER A 153 15.33 -5.26 -32.25
CA SER A 153 16.27 -4.80 -33.27
C SER A 153 16.69 -5.98 -34.16
N LYS A 154 16.36 -5.92 -35.45
CA LYS A 154 17.00 -6.75 -36.47
C LYS A 154 17.45 -5.86 -37.62
N LYS A 155 18.61 -5.24 -37.44
CA LYS A 155 19.48 -4.81 -38.53
C LYS A 155 20.94 -5.09 -38.18
N GLU A 156 21.22 -6.37 -37.94
CA GLU A 156 22.54 -6.97 -38.12
C GLU A 156 22.34 -8.28 -38.90
N ALA A 157 22.13 -8.17 -40.22
CA ALA A 157 22.27 -9.27 -41.17
C ALA A 157 22.10 -8.74 -42.61
N LEU A 158 23.18 -8.17 -43.14
CA LEU A 158 23.62 -8.05 -44.55
C LEU A 158 24.68 -6.95 -44.49
N LYS A 159 25.99 -7.22 -44.41
CA LYS A 159 26.82 -7.92 -45.41
C LYS A 159 26.50 -7.53 -46.84
#